data_AF-A0A8J8DP69-F1
#
_entry.id   AF-A0A8J8DP69-F1
#
_cell.length_a   1.000
_cell.length_b   1.000
_cell.length_c   1.000
_cell.angle_alpha   90.00
_cell.angle_beta   90.00
_cell.angle_gamma   90.00
#
_symmetry.space_group_name_H-M   'P 1'
#
loop_
_entity.id
_entity.type
_entity.pdbx_description
1 polymer ?
#
loop_
_entity_poly.entity_id
_entity_poly.type
_entity_poly.pdbx_seq_one_letter_code
_entity_poly.pdbx_strand_id
1 'polypeptide(L)'
;MKIEELIKLVDDAIANVKIAIVSSKQRIFESPHTSWEFTKRSLELEDELEKLNKIREYLSTFSADEDVEERLSKEELKELLEYLRVMREMKTHEF
;
A
#
# COMPACT_ATOMS: atom_id res chain seq x y z
N MET A 1 18.13 9.05 -2.13
CA MET A 1 17.10 8.30 -2.93
C MET A 1 16.13 9.37 -3.39
N LYS A 2 15.78 9.45 -4.67
CA LYS A 2 14.92 10.56 -5.15
C LYS A 2 13.47 10.35 -4.72
N ILE A 3 12.74 11.44 -4.49
CA ILE A 3 11.29 11.38 -4.21
C ILE A 3 10.54 10.67 -5.34
N GLU A 4 10.97 10.85 -6.60
CA GLU A 4 10.40 10.13 -7.75
C GLU A 4 10.49 8.59 -7.60
N GLU A 5 11.60 8.07 -7.09
CA GLU A 5 11.76 6.64 -6.87
C GLU A 5 10.87 6.13 -5.74
N LEU A 6 10.72 6.92 -4.67
CA LEU A 6 9.81 6.59 -3.58
C LEU A 6 8.35 6.57 -4.03
N ILE A 7 7.93 7.53 -4.86
CA ILE A 7 6.59 7.56 -5.46
C ILE A 7 6.35 6.31 -6.32
N LYS A 8 7.32 5.88 -7.12
CA LYS A 8 7.21 4.62 -7.88
C LYS A 8 7.02 3.41 -6.98
N LEU A 9 7.75 3.34 -5.86
CA LEU A 9 7.61 2.24 -4.89
C LEU A 9 6.23 2.23 -4.21
N VAL A 10 5.66 3.41 -3.95
CA VAL A 10 4.31 3.60 -3.41
C VAL A 10 3.26 3.21 -4.46
N ASP A 11 3.43 3.61 -5.72
CA ASP A 11 2.54 3.24 -6.82
C ASP A 11 2.50 1.72 -7.04
N ASP A 12 3.65 1.04 -6.96
CA ASP A 12 3.72 -0.43 -7.00
C ASP A 12 2.97 -1.08 -5.83
N ALA A 13 3.09 -0.52 -4.62
CA ALA A 13 2.36 -1.02 -3.45
C ALA A 13 0.85 -0.81 -3.59
N ILE A 14 0.41 0.35 -4.07
CA ILE A 14 -1.00 0.66 -4.35
C ILE A 14 -1.57 -0.32 -5.38
N ALA A 15 -0.81 -0.63 -6.44
CA ALA A 15 -1.22 -1.60 -7.46
C ALA A 15 -1.43 -2.99 -6.85
N ASN A 16 -0.50 -3.46 -6.01
CA ASN A 16 -0.63 -4.76 -5.33
C ASN A 16 -1.82 -4.81 -4.37
N VAL A 17 -2.06 -3.76 -3.58
CA VAL A 17 -3.21 -3.70 -2.68
C VAL A 17 -4.52 -3.71 -3.46
N LYS A 18 -4.61 -2.99 -4.59
CA LYS A 18 -5.79 -3.04 -5.47
C LYS A 18 -6.04 -4.46 -6.00
N ILE A 19 -4.98 -5.18 -6.41
CA ILE A 19 -5.10 -6.57 -6.86
C ILE A 19 -5.63 -7.45 -5.72
N ALA A 20 -5.11 -7.29 -4.50
CA ALA A 20 -5.57 -8.03 -3.32
C ALA A 20 -7.04 -7.74 -2.96
N ILE A 21 -7.50 -6.49 -3.07
CA ILE A 21 -8.90 -6.10 -2.88
C ILE A 21 -9.78 -6.80 -3.91
N VAL A 22 -9.42 -6.75 -5.20
CA VAL A 22 -10.20 -7.38 -6.28
C VAL A 22 -10.27 -8.90 -6.08
N SER A 23 -9.14 -9.54 -5.74
CA SER A 23 -9.10 -10.97 -5.43
C SER A 23 -9.97 -11.32 -4.22
N SER A 24 -9.95 -10.49 -3.17
CA SER A 24 -10.78 -10.72 -1.97
C SER A 24 -12.26 -10.58 -2.31
N LYS A 25 -12.64 -9.55 -3.08
CA LYS A 25 -14.03 -9.33 -3.53
C LYS A 25 -14.57 -10.47 -4.40
N GLN A 26 -13.72 -11.13 -5.20
CA GLN A 26 -14.13 -12.32 -5.95
C GLN A 26 -14.43 -13.51 -5.02
N ARG A 27 -13.62 -13.73 -3.99
CA ARG A 27 -13.79 -14.83 -3.03
C ARG A 27 -14.94 -14.63 -2.03
N ILE A 28 -15.45 -13.40 -1.86
CA ILE A 28 -16.66 -13.13 -1.07
C ILE A 28 -17.86 -13.96 -1.58
N PHE A 29 -17.89 -14.34 -2.86
CA PHE A 29 -18.99 -15.11 -3.44
C PHE A 29 -18.86 -16.64 -3.29
N GLU A 30 -17.78 -17.16 -2.69
CA GLU A 30 -17.54 -18.61 -2.61
C GLU A 30 -18.35 -19.31 -1.51
N SER A 31 -18.60 -18.67 -0.35
CA SER A 31 -19.42 -19.24 0.73
C SER A 31 -19.84 -18.19 1.78
N PRO A 32 -21.06 -18.26 2.36
CA PRO A 32 -21.59 -17.25 3.29
C PRO A 32 -20.76 -17.01 4.56
N HIS A 33 -20.04 -18.02 5.04
CA HIS A 33 -19.22 -17.93 6.26
C HIS A 33 -17.90 -17.18 5.98
N THR A 34 -17.27 -17.46 4.83
CA THR A 34 -16.07 -16.78 4.35
C THR A 34 -16.37 -15.38 3.83
N SER A 35 -17.61 -15.11 3.36
CA SER A 35 -18.03 -13.77 2.94
C SER A 35 -17.81 -12.70 4.02
N TRP A 36 -18.03 -13.02 5.30
CA TRP A 36 -17.89 -12.02 6.39
C TRP A 36 -16.43 -11.68 6.66
N GLU A 37 -15.55 -12.69 6.68
CA GLU A 37 -14.11 -12.48 6.85
C GLU A 37 -13.51 -11.73 5.66
N PHE A 38 -13.86 -12.11 4.43
CA PHE A 38 -13.39 -11.41 3.24
C PHE A 38 -13.98 -10.00 3.08
N THR A 39 -15.19 -9.74 3.58
CA THR A 39 -15.78 -8.39 3.60
C THR A 39 -15.04 -7.49 4.57
N LYS A 40 -14.82 -7.95 5.82
CA LYS A 40 -14.03 -7.21 6.82
C LYS A 40 -12.63 -6.93 6.28
N ARG A 41 -11.98 -7.94 5.68
CA ARG A 41 -10.65 -7.83 5.09
C ARG A 41 -10.60 -6.84 3.92
N SER A 42 -11.60 -6.85 3.05
CA SER A 42 -11.68 -5.89 1.94
C SER A 42 -11.79 -4.46 2.44
N LEU A 43 -12.48 -4.24 3.55
CA LEU A 43 -12.63 -2.92 4.18
C LEU A 43 -11.29 -2.46 4.79
N GLU A 44 -10.59 -3.35 5.50
CA GLU A 44 -9.23 -3.08 6.02
C GLU A 44 -8.24 -2.75 4.90
N LEU A 45 -8.29 -3.47 3.78
CA LEU A 45 -7.43 -3.21 2.63
C LEU A 45 -7.78 -1.88 1.93
N GLU A 46 -9.07 -1.50 1.89
CA GLU A 46 -9.50 -0.19 1.37
C GLU A 46 -9.01 0.96 2.25
N ASP A 47 -9.07 0.83 3.58
CA ASP A 47 -8.52 1.81 4.52
C ASP A 47 -7.00 1.97 4.35
N GLU A 48 -6.25 0.87 4.20
CA GLU A 48 -4.81 0.95 3.96
C GLU A 48 -4.47 1.51 2.58
N LEU A 49 -5.28 1.24 1.56
CA LEU A 49 -5.15 1.88 0.26
C LEU A 49 -5.34 3.40 0.37
N GLU A 50 -6.29 3.85 1.18
CA GLU A 50 -6.53 5.29 1.40
C GLU A 50 -5.33 5.95 2.10
N LYS A 51 -4.74 5.29 3.10
CA LYS A 51 -3.51 5.76 3.75
C LYS A 51 -2.34 5.85 2.77
N LEU A 52 -2.13 4.83 1.93
CA LEU A 52 -1.09 4.84 0.90
C LEU A 52 -1.32 5.97 -0.12
N ASN A 53 -2.56 6.25 -0.51
CA ASN A 53 -2.88 7.39 -1.37
C ASN A 53 -2.58 8.72 -0.71
N LYS A 54 -2.90 8.89 0.59
CA LYS A 54 -2.53 10.10 1.36
C LYS A 54 -1.01 10.29 1.42
N ILE A 55 -0.26 9.21 1.63
CA ILE A 55 1.21 9.24 1.61
C ILE A 55 1.72 9.63 0.22
N ARG A 56 1.15 9.06 -0.85
CA ARG A 56 1.47 9.42 -2.22
C ARG A 56 1.21 10.90 -2.52
N GLU A 57 0.06 11.42 -2.08
CA GLU A 57 -0.34 12.81 -2.29
C GLU A 57 0.57 13.77 -1.51
N TYR A 58 0.93 13.40 -0.28
CA TYR A 58 1.93 14.10 0.52
C TYR A 58 3.29 14.12 -0.20
N LEU A 59 3.78 12.97 -0.66
CA LEU A 59 5.03 12.85 -1.42
C LEU A 59 4.99 13.61 -2.76
N SER A 60 3.84 13.67 -3.42
CA SER A 60 3.64 14.40 -4.68
C SER A 60 3.57 15.91 -4.50
N THR A 61 3.45 16.41 -3.27
CA THR A 61 3.54 17.84 -2.96
C THR A 61 4.99 18.33 -2.95
N PHE A 62 5.95 17.42 -2.83
CA PHE A 62 7.38 17.72 -2.87
C PHE A 62 7.94 17.68 -4.29
N SER A 63 9.08 18.32 -4.49
CA SER A 63 9.75 18.31 -5.78
C SER A 63 10.31 16.90 -6.09
N ALA A 64 10.08 16.39 -7.30
CA ALA A 64 10.51 15.04 -7.69
C ALA A 64 12.05 14.85 -7.67
N ASP A 65 12.78 15.96 -7.66
CA ASP A 65 14.25 16.02 -7.64
C ASP A 65 14.83 16.27 -6.24
N GLU A 66 13.99 16.50 -5.21
CA GLU A 66 14.45 16.57 -3.83
C GLU A 66 14.92 15.19 -3.37
N ASP A 67 16.04 15.17 -2.64
CA ASP A 67 16.50 13.95 -1.98
C ASP A 67 15.62 13.70 -0.75
N VAL A 68 15.13 12.47 -0.61
CA VAL A 68 14.23 12.12 0.50
C VAL A 68 14.93 12.32 1.86
N GLU A 69 16.28 12.25 1.88
CA GLU A 69 17.11 12.51 3.07
C GLU A 69 17.12 13.98 3.53
N GLU A 70 16.69 14.95 2.70
CA GLU A 70 16.57 16.36 3.10
C GLU A 70 15.27 16.66 3.87
N ARG A 71 14.27 15.77 3.77
CA ARG A 71 12.92 15.99 4.31
C ARG A 71 12.49 14.98 5.36
N LEU A 72 12.92 13.73 5.22
CA LEU A 72 12.60 12.63 6.11
C LEU A 72 13.85 12.17 6.83
N SER A 73 13.71 11.92 8.13
CA SER A 73 14.77 11.30 8.90
C SER A 73 15.06 9.91 8.32
N LYS A 74 16.32 9.46 8.36
CA LYS A 74 16.68 8.10 7.91
C LYS A 74 15.84 7.01 8.56
N GLU A 75 15.40 7.22 9.81
CA GLU A 75 14.50 6.31 10.52
C GLU A 75 13.09 6.30 9.92
N GLU A 76 12.49 7.47 9.69
CA GLU A 76 11.15 7.57 9.07
C GLU A 76 11.12 7.01 7.65
N LEU A 77 12.17 7.25 6.85
CA LEU A 77 12.31 6.65 5.53
C LEU A 77 12.33 5.12 5.62
N LYS A 78 13.07 4.60 6.60
CA LYS A 78 13.25 3.16 6.78
C LYS A 78 11.96 2.49 7.23
N GLU A 79 11.23 3.10 8.16
CA GLU A 79 9.89 2.64 8.57
C GLU A 79 8.91 2.66 7.40
N LEU A 80 8.91 3.72 6.58
CA LEU A 80 8.03 3.83 5.42
C LEU A 80 8.38 2.78 4.35
N LEU A 81 9.67 2.54 4.11
CA LEU A 81 10.14 1.49 3.21
C LEU A 81 9.79 0.09 3.72
N GLU A 82 9.90 -0.14 5.03
CA GLU A 82 9.55 -1.42 5.65
C GLU A 82 8.04 -1.66 5.54
N TYR A 83 7.22 -0.65 5.82
CA TYR A 83 5.77 -0.70 5.64
C TYR A 83 5.37 -0.95 4.17
N LEU A 84 5.98 -0.21 3.22
CA LEU A 84 5.76 -0.44 1.78
C LEU A 84 6.19 -1.84 1.34
N ARG A 85 7.27 -2.36 1.93
CA ARG A 85 7.73 -3.72 1.67
C ARG A 85 6.75 -4.75 2.19
N VAL A 86 6.23 -4.60 3.42
CA VAL A 86 5.17 -5.47 3.96
C VAL A 86 3.95 -5.47 3.07
N MET A 87 3.50 -4.29 2.61
CA MET A 87 2.36 -4.17 1.69
C MET A 87 2.63 -4.80 0.31
N ARG A 88 3.89 -4.80 -0.13
CA ARG A 88 4.32 -5.47 -1.37
C ARG A 88 4.45 -6.99 -1.21
N GLU A 89 4.85 -7.44 -0.02
CA GLU A 89 4.97 -8.84 0.36
C GLU A 89 3.66 -9.43 0.90
N MET A 90 2.56 -8.64 0.97
CA MET A 90 1.18 -9.15 0.99
C MET A 90 0.86 -9.85 -0.34
N LYS A 91 1.60 -10.91 -0.63
CA LYS A 91 1.30 -11.84 -1.69
C LYS A 91 0.02 -12.55 -1.31
N THR A 92 -0.80 -12.70 -2.34
CA THR A 92 -2.04 -13.48 -2.47
C THR A 92 -1.91 -14.96 -2.07
N HIS A 93 -0.81 -15.39 -1.45
CA HIS A 93 -0.42 -16.79 -1.26
C HIS A 93 -0.56 -17.32 0.18
N GLU A 94 -0.89 -16.48 1.15
CA GLU A 94 -1.37 -16.93 2.48
C GLU A 94 -2.90 -16.94 2.59
N PHE A 95 -3.62 -16.83 1.47
CA PHE A 95 -5.09 -16.78 1.43
C PHE A 95 -5.70 -17.92 0.64
#